data_AF-A0A508U226-F1
#
_entry.id   AF-A0A508U226-F1
#
_cell.length_a   1.000
_cell.length_b   1.000
_cell.length_c   1.000
_cell.angle_alpha   90.00
_cell.angle_beta   90.00
_cell.angle_gamma   90.00
#
_symmetry.space_group_name_H-M   'P 1'
#
loop_
_entity.id
_entity.type
_entity.pdbx_description
1 polymer ?
#
loop_
_entity_poly.entity_id
_entity_poly.type
_entity_poly.pdbx_seq_one_letter_code
_entity_poly.pdbx_strand_id
1 'polypeptide(L)'
;MGRNEQTVEPPSLALLAAEGRGFLDIPALLAVAAPLLATAPRGQRHPVMVLPGLGADDRSTLAIRSFLEFLGYQVHGWGRGRNVRAPDADLAAVVARVLELEKQGGSKVSLVGWSRGGIIAREVARQIPAAVRMVITLGSPFAAPGASNVRAIWRLLTGQKYQPPTAERISRLAQPIPVPSTSIYTRADGVVAWRACLEQEGGERENVEVNTTHLGLGFHAPALWVIADRLAQPAGTWKPFRAPPQVAIWFPTATRRD
;
A
#
# COMPACT_ATOMS: atom_id res chain seq x y z
N MET A 1 4.40 -22.72 22.77
CA MET A 1 3.98 -21.51 23.51
C MET A 1 3.16 -20.65 22.57
N GLY A 2 1.83 -20.70 22.73
CA GLY A 2 0.88 -20.01 21.87
C GLY A 2 1.03 -18.49 22.04
N ARG A 3 1.21 -17.78 20.92
CA ARG A 3 0.99 -16.34 20.90
C ARG A 3 -0.50 -16.13 21.19
N ASN A 4 -0.80 -15.32 22.21
CA ASN A 4 -2.11 -14.74 22.39
C ASN A 4 -2.62 -14.23 21.04
N GLU A 5 -3.66 -14.84 20.49
CA GLU A 5 -4.47 -14.25 19.44
C GLU A 5 -5.20 -13.06 20.08
N GLN A 6 -4.49 -11.96 20.30
CA GLN A 6 -5.15 -10.69 20.62
C GLN A 6 -6.04 -10.35 19.43
N THR A 7 -7.35 -10.35 19.66
CA THR A 7 -8.32 -9.91 18.68
C THR A 7 -7.92 -8.52 18.22
N VAL A 8 -7.64 -8.36 16.92
CA VAL A 8 -7.30 -7.06 16.38
C VAL A 8 -8.61 -6.27 16.29
N GLU A 9 -8.76 -5.27 17.16
CA GLU A 9 -9.94 -4.42 17.21
C GLU A 9 -9.89 -3.31 16.14
N PRO A 10 -11.04 -2.84 15.62
CA PRO A 10 -11.08 -1.72 14.69
C PRO A 10 -10.57 -0.41 15.34
N PRO A 11 -10.09 0.56 14.54
CA PRO A 11 -9.68 1.86 15.07
C PRO A 11 -10.80 2.60 15.79
N SER A 12 -10.43 3.40 16.78
CA SER A 12 -11.39 4.23 17.53
C SER A 12 -12.12 5.22 16.60
N LEU A 13 -13.36 5.57 16.95
CA LEU A 13 -14.13 6.58 16.22
C LEU A 13 -13.45 7.95 16.21
N ALA A 14 -12.66 8.27 17.23
CA ALA A 14 -11.88 9.50 17.29
C ALA A 14 -10.79 9.54 16.20
N LEU A 15 -10.12 8.41 15.93
CA LEU A 15 -9.18 8.29 14.81
C LEU A 15 -9.92 8.38 13.48
N LEU A 16 -11.07 7.72 13.33
CA LEU A 16 -11.87 7.81 12.11
C LEU A 16 -12.32 9.26 11.82
N ALA A 17 -12.79 10.00 12.84
CA ALA A 17 -13.16 11.41 12.70
C ALA A 17 -11.95 12.31 12.37
N ALA A 18 -10.75 11.89 12.76
CA ALA A 18 -9.51 12.60 12.51
C ALA A 18 -8.92 12.37 11.10
N GLU A 19 -9.46 11.43 10.31
CA GLU A 19 -8.90 11.04 9.01
C GLU A 19 -8.70 12.20 8.04
N GLY A 20 -9.58 13.22 8.11
CA GLY A 20 -9.47 14.43 7.29
C GLY A 20 -8.20 15.24 7.53
N ARG A 21 -7.52 15.08 8.68
CA ARG A 21 -6.21 15.72 8.93
C ARG A 21 -5.15 15.25 7.95
N GLY A 22 -5.31 14.05 7.38
CA GLY A 22 -4.45 13.53 6.34
C GLY A 22 -4.24 14.54 5.23
N PHE A 23 -5.30 15.24 4.77
CA PHE A 23 -5.23 16.25 3.70
C PHE A 23 -4.26 17.41 3.95
N LEU A 24 -3.82 17.64 5.19
CA LEU A 24 -2.75 18.60 5.52
C LEU A 24 -1.38 18.16 4.98
N ASP A 25 -1.21 16.88 4.63
CA ASP A 25 -0.02 16.39 3.94
C ASP A 25 0.12 16.95 2.52
N ILE A 26 -0.97 17.38 1.86
CA ILE A 26 -0.89 17.96 0.50
C ILE A 26 -0.07 19.25 0.49
N PRO A 27 -0.39 20.29 1.30
CA PRO A 27 0.45 21.49 1.35
C PRO A 27 1.85 21.20 1.90
N ALA A 28 2.00 20.30 2.88
CA ALA A 28 3.32 19.91 3.39
C ALA A 28 4.19 19.27 2.29
N LEU A 29 3.59 18.39 1.48
CA LEU A 29 4.22 17.77 0.32
C LEU A 29 4.69 18.84 -0.67
N LEU A 30 3.79 19.71 -1.11
CA LEU A 30 4.04 20.66 -2.18
C LEU A 30 4.98 21.80 -1.76
N ALA A 31 4.82 22.34 -0.55
CA ALA A 31 5.54 23.53 -0.09
C ALA A 31 6.86 23.22 0.62
N VAL A 32 6.97 22.05 1.28
CA VAL A 32 8.12 21.75 2.15
C VAL A 32 8.92 20.56 1.64
N ALA A 33 8.27 19.45 1.32
CA ALA A 33 8.97 18.20 1.03
C ALA A 33 9.39 18.04 -0.44
N ALA A 34 8.79 18.80 -1.37
CA ALA A 34 9.03 18.63 -2.81
C ALA A 34 10.51 18.74 -3.23
N PRO A 35 11.32 19.72 -2.76
CA PRO A 35 12.74 19.77 -3.11
C PRO A 35 13.51 18.54 -2.63
N LEU A 36 13.18 18.03 -1.44
CA LEU A 36 13.82 16.85 -0.90
C LEU A 36 13.39 15.61 -1.68
N LEU A 37 12.09 15.42 -1.94
CA LEU A 37 11.57 14.34 -2.78
C LEU A 37 12.15 14.33 -4.20
N ALA A 38 12.52 15.50 -4.75
CA ALA A 38 13.22 15.55 -6.04
C ALA A 38 14.57 14.83 -6.01
N THR A 39 15.19 14.69 -4.84
CA THR A 39 16.43 13.93 -4.61
C THR A 39 16.20 12.46 -4.26
N ALA A 40 14.95 11.99 -4.27
CA ALA A 40 14.64 10.60 -3.94
C ALA A 40 15.39 9.62 -4.86
N PRO A 41 15.71 8.41 -4.35
CA PRO A 41 16.39 7.38 -5.12
C PRO A 41 15.66 7.06 -6.44
N ARG A 42 16.43 6.82 -7.50
CA ARG A 42 15.92 6.44 -8.82
C ARG A 42 16.50 5.09 -9.22
N GLY A 43 15.66 4.21 -9.75
CA GLY A 43 16.05 2.90 -10.25
C GLY A 43 16.05 2.81 -11.76
N GLN A 44 16.30 1.60 -12.25
CA GLN A 44 16.08 1.26 -13.66
C GLN A 44 14.60 1.47 -14.03
N ARG A 45 14.35 2.03 -15.21
CA ARG A 45 13.00 2.21 -15.75
C ARG A 45 12.31 0.85 -15.95
N HIS A 46 11.15 0.66 -15.33
CA HIS A 46 10.32 -0.54 -15.43
C HIS A 46 8.84 -0.19 -15.20
N PRO A 47 7.89 -1.07 -15.57
CA PRO A 47 6.46 -0.84 -15.35
C PRO A 47 6.09 -0.87 -13.85
N VAL A 48 5.30 0.10 -13.42
CA VAL A 48 4.73 0.21 -12.07
C VAL A 48 3.23 0.41 -12.18
N MET A 49 2.42 -0.49 -11.62
CA MET A 49 0.96 -0.35 -11.59
C MET A 49 0.50 0.10 -10.20
N VAL A 50 -0.32 1.16 -10.14
CA VAL A 50 -0.83 1.73 -8.89
C VAL A 50 -2.32 1.48 -8.73
N LEU A 51 -2.73 0.85 -7.62
CA LEU A 51 -4.09 0.39 -7.38
C LEU A 51 -4.78 1.18 -6.25
N PRO A 52 -5.96 1.79 -6.47
CA PRO A 52 -6.65 2.64 -5.51
C PRO A 52 -7.41 1.84 -4.44
N GLY A 53 -7.76 2.52 -3.35
CA GLY A 53 -8.59 1.99 -2.26
C GLY A 53 -10.07 1.79 -2.61
N LEU A 54 -10.85 1.26 -1.67
CA LEU A 54 -12.29 1.04 -1.84
C LEU A 54 -13.02 2.36 -2.15
N GLY A 55 -13.87 2.39 -3.18
CA GLY A 55 -14.62 3.60 -3.55
C GLY A 55 -13.88 4.61 -4.41
N ALA A 56 -12.55 4.50 -4.47
CA ALA A 56 -11.66 5.41 -5.15
C ALA A 56 -11.32 4.94 -6.57
N ASP A 57 -10.65 5.80 -7.33
CA ASP A 57 -10.22 5.56 -8.71
C ASP A 57 -8.80 6.14 -8.94
N ASP A 58 -8.36 6.23 -10.19
CA ASP A 58 -7.03 6.74 -10.54
C ASP A 58 -6.78 8.20 -10.15
N ARG A 59 -7.82 9.01 -9.88
CA ARG A 59 -7.64 10.38 -9.40
C ARG A 59 -7.06 10.38 -8.00
N SER A 60 -7.46 9.42 -7.17
CA SER A 60 -6.96 9.30 -5.79
C SER A 60 -5.47 8.97 -5.71
N THR A 61 -4.93 8.29 -6.73
CA THR A 61 -3.52 7.86 -6.78
C THR A 61 -2.65 8.82 -7.59
N LEU A 62 -3.19 9.96 -8.04
CA LEU A 62 -2.49 10.89 -8.93
C LEU A 62 -1.16 11.36 -8.34
N ALA A 63 -1.10 11.70 -7.05
CA ALA A 63 0.12 12.16 -6.40
C ALA A 63 1.24 11.09 -6.46
N ILE A 64 0.92 9.84 -6.11
CA ILE A 64 1.84 8.70 -6.23
C ILE A 64 2.29 8.56 -7.69
N ARG A 65 1.34 8.55 -8.63
CA ARG A 65 1.64 8.28 -10.04
C ARG A 65 2.53 9.36 -10.65
N SER A 66 2.18 10.63 -10.47
CA SER A 66 2.96 11.76 -10.97
C SER A 66 4.35 11.82 -10.36
N PHE A 67 4.50 11.50 -9.08
CA PHE A 67 5.82 11.42 -8.44
C PHE A 67 6.69 10.30 -9.04
N LEU A 68 6.11 9.11 -9.26
CA LEU A 68 6.85 8.00 -9.88
C LEU A 68 7.17 8.24 -11.36
N GLU A 69 6.28 8.91 -12.10
CA GLU A 69 6.54 9.35 -13.47
C GLU A 69 7.71 10.34 -13.50
N PHE A 70 7.75 11.30 -12.57
CA PHE A 70 8.86 12.25 -12.41
C PHE A 70 10.19 11.55 -12.10
N LEU A 71 10.18 10.43 -11.36
CA LEU A 71 11.38 9.62 -11.11
C LEU A 71 11.81 8.77 -12.32
N GLY A 72 11.02 8.72 -13.39
CA GLY A 72 11.34 8.05 -14.65
C GLY A 72 10.74 6.65 -14.83
N TYR A 73 9.80 6.23 -13.97
CA TYR A 73 9.14 4.93 -14.07
C TYR A 73 8.05 4.90 -15.17
N GLN A 74 7.71 3.71 -15.67
CA GLN A 74 6.57 3.50 -16.56
C GLN A 74 5.32 3.27 -15.72
N VAL A 75 4.63 4.35 -15.36
CA VAL A 75 3.54 4.27 -14.38
C VAL A 75 2.20 4.02 -15.06
N HIS A 76 1.42 3.10 -14.51
CA HIS A 76 0.09 2.74 -14.96
C HIS A 76 -0.90 2.84 -13.82
N GLY A 77 -2.04 3.46 -14.09
CA GLY A 77 -3.19 3.44 -13.19
C GLY A 77 -3.93 2.10 -13.22
N TRP A 78 -4.94 2.02 -12.38
CA TRP A 78 -5.92 0.95 -12.32
C TRP A 78 -6.75 0.84 -13.60
N GLY A 79 -7.24 1.95 -14.14
CA GLY A 79 -7.94 1.99 -15.44
C GLY A 79 -9.30 1.30 -15.48
N ARG A 80 -9.92 1.00 -14.33
CA ARG A 80 -11.23 0.29 -14.26
C ARG A 80 -12.32 1.06 -13.52
N GLY A 81 -12.22 2.38 -13.47
CA GLY A 81 -13.15 3.25 -12.76
C GLY A 81 -13.10 3.05 -11.24
N ARG A 82 -14.22 3.28 -10.55
CA ARG A 82 -14.30 3.21 -9.09
C ARG A 82 -14.15 1.78 -8.58
N ASN A 83 -13.29 1.59 -7.58
CA ASN A 83 -13.03 0.29 -6.95
C ASN A 83 -14.13 -0.08 -5.94
N VAL A 84 -15.35 -0.32 -6.42
CA VAL A 84 -16.55 -0.65 -5.62
C VAL A 84 -17.14 -2.03 -5.89
N ARG A 85 -16.59 -2.76 -6.87
CA ARG A 85 -17.05 -4.12 -7.21
C ARG A 85 -16.81 -5.09 -6.06
N ALA A 86 -17.47 -6.25 -6.12
CA ALA A 86 -17.28 -7.33 -5.17
C ALA A 86 -15.79 -7.71 -5.03
N PRO A 87 -15.36 -8.26 -3.88
CA PRO A 87 -14.02 -8.78 -3.75
C PRO A 87 -13.70 -9.76 -4.89
N ASP A 88 -12.46 -9.74 -5.38
CA ASP A 88 -11.93 -10.64 -6.42
C ASP A 88 -12.52 -10.46 -7.83
N ALA A 89 -13.63 -9.73 -8.00
CA ALA A 89 -14.27 -9.47 -9.30
C ALA A 89 -13.35 -8.81 -10.34
N ASP A 90 -12.33 -8.09 -9.88
CA ASP A 90 -11.35 -7.42 -10.73
C ASP A 90 -10.04 -8.16 -10.88
N LEU A 91 -9.82 -9.21 -10.10
CA LEU A 91 -8.51 -9.85 -9.97
C LEU A 91 -8.02 -10.41 -11.32
N ALA A 92 -8.85 -11.16 -12.04
CA ALA A 92 -8.50 -11.72 -13.34
C ALA A 92 -8.12 -10.64 -14.37
N ALA A 93 -8.82 -9.50 -14.36
CA ALA A 93 -8.53 -8.42 -15.29
C ALA A 93 -7.25 -7.66 -14.91
N VAL A 94 -6.95 -7.51 -13.61
CA VAL A 94 -5.70 -6.91 -13.16
C VAL A 94 -4.52 -7.84 -13.48
N VAL A 95 -4.68 -9.15 -13.27
CA VAL A 95 -3.68 -10.17 -13.67
C VAL A 95 -3.39 -10.07 -15.18
N ALA A 96 -4.43 -10.03 -16.02
CA ALA A 96 -4.25 -9.86 -17.45
C ALA A 96 -3.50 -8.58 -17.82
N ARG A 97 -3.83 -7.46 -17.14
CA ARG A 97 -3.14 -6.19 -17.37
C ARG A 97 -1.66 -6.24 -16.95
N VAL A 98 -1.35 -6.88 -15.83
CA VAL A 98 0.05 -7.02 -15.38
C VAL A 98 0.87 -7.86 -16.35
N LEU A 99 0.32 -8.97 -16.85
CA LEU A 99 0.98 -9.78 -17.88
C LEU A 99 1.19 -9.02 -19.19
N GLU A 100 0.22 -8.20 -19.58
CA GLU A 100 0.35 -7.34 -20.77
C GLU A 100 1.48 -6.32 -20.60
N LEU A 101 1.56 -5.67 -19.44
CA LEU A 101 2.61 -4.70 -19.11
C LEU A 101 4.00 -5.35 -19.04
N GLU A 102 4.09 -6.53 -18.44
CA GLU A 102 5.34 -7.31 -18.37
C GLU A 102 5.84 -7.64 -19.78
N LYS A 103 4.95 -8.13 -20.65
CA LYS A 103 5.27 -8.45 -22.05
C LYS A 103 5.67 -7.22 -22.86
N GLN A 104 4.99 -6.09 -22.70
CA GLN A 104 5.29 -4.85 -23.42
C GLN A 104 6.61 -4.21 -22.95
N GLY A 105 6.86 -4.22 -21.63
CA GLY A 105 8.03 -3.61 -21.02
C GLY A 105 9.26 -4.49 -20.97
N GLY A 106 9.14 -5.79 -21.29
CA GLY A 106 10.22 -6.77 -21.21
C GLY A 106 10.80 -6.95 -19.80
N SER A 107 10.04 -6.58 -18.77
CA SER A 107 10.49 -6.57 -17.38
C SER A 107 9.31 -6.73 -16.43
N LYS A 108 9.56 -7.38 -15.28
CA LYS A 108 8.56 -7.59 -14.23
C LYS A 108 7.97 -6.27 -13.74
N VAL A 109 6.67 -6.29 -13.41
CA VAL A 109 5.91 -5.13 -12.96
C VAL A 109 5.99 -4.98 -11.45
N SER A 110 6.25 -3.77 -10.95
CA SER A 110 6.09 -3.45 -9.53
C SER A 110 4.65 -3.02 -9.25
N LEU A 111 4.07 -3.47 -8.14
CA LEU A 111 2.70 -3.14 -7.77
C LEU A 111 2.68 -2.25 -6.52
N VAL A 112 2.02 -1.10 -6.61
CA VAL A 112 1.79 -0.20 -5.47
C VAL A 112 0.30 -0.18 -5.18
N GLY A 113 -0.12 -0.69 -4.03
CA GLY A 113 -1.54 -0.79 -3.70
C GLY A 113 -1.89 -0.03 -2.44
N TRP A 114 -2.90 0.84 -2.52
CA TRP A 114 -3.41 1.59 -1.37
C TRP A 114 -4.68 0.95 -0.84
N SER A 115 -4.72 0.67 0.46
CA SER A 115 -5.90 0.13 1.15
C SER A 115 -6.34 -1.17 0.46
N ARG A 116 -7.59 -1.26 0.00
CA ARG A 116 -8.10 -2.38 -0.82
C ARG A 116 -7.20 -2.70 -2.04
N GLY A 117 -6.60 -1.70 -2.68
CA GLY A 117 -5.71 -1.89 -3.82
C GLY A 117 -4.49 -2.77 -3.48
N GLY A 118 -3.98 -2.69 -2.25
CA GLY A 118 -2.88 -3.56 -1.80
C GLY A 118 -3.29 -5.01 -1.58
N ILE A 119 -4.53 -5.27 -1.17
CA ILE A 119 -5.06 -6.64 -1.13
C ILE A 119 -5.08 -7.23 -2.54
N ILE A 120 -5.55 -6.46 -3.53
CA ILE A 120 -5.57 -6.89 -4.93
C ILE A 120 -4.13 -7.11 -5.44
N ALA A 121 -3.21 -6.20 -5.16
CA ALA A 121 -1.81 -6.31 -5.56
C ALA A 121 -1.14 -7.59 -5.03
N ARG A 122 -1.38 -7.92 -3.75
CA ARG A 122 -0.89 -9.16 -3.13
C ARG A 122 -1.44 -10.40 -3.82
N GLU A 123 -2.74 -10.43 -4.10
CA GLU A 123 -3.35 -11.59 -4.76
C GLU A 123 -2.88 -11.75 -6.22
N VAL A 124 -2.65 -10.65 -6.94
CA VAL A 124 -2.01 -10.70 -8.27
C VAL A 124 -0.61 -11.32 -8.16
N ALA A 125 0.20 -10.88 -7.20
CA ALA A 125 1.54 -11.41 -6.97
C ALA A 125 1.55 -12.90 -6.58
N ARG A 126 0.50 -13.40 -5.94
CA ARG A 126 0.35 -14.85 -5.69
C ARG A 126 0.06 -15.63 -6.97
N GLN A 127 -0.78 -15.11 -7.86
CA GLN A 127 -1.17 -15.83 -9.08
C GLN A 127 -0.07 -15.83 -10.15
N ILE A 128 0.66 -14.72 -10.29
CA ILE A 128 1.65 -14.52 -11.34
C ILE A 128 3.00 -14.00 -10.79
N PRO A 129 3.63 -14.70 -9.84
CA PRO A 129 4.86 -14.21 -9.19
C PRO A 129 6.03 -14.00 -10.15
N ALA A 130 6.05 -14.75 -11.26
CA ALA A 130 7.06 -14.59 -12.29
C ALA A 130 6.99 -13.22 -13.00
N ALA A 131 5.80 -12.61 -13.10
CA ALA A 131 5.58 -11.32 -13.74
C ALA A 131 5.64 -10.12 -12.78
N VAL A 132 5.68 -10.37 -11.47
CA VAL A 132 5.69 -9.31 -10.44
C VAL A 132 7.11 -9.15 -9.86
N ARG A 133 7.60 -7.91 -9.84
CA ARG A 133 8.91 -7.56 -9.28
C ARG A 133 8.86 -7.48 -7.76
N MET A 134 7.88 -6.75 -7.23
CA MET A 134 7.65 -6.51 -5.81
C MET A 134 6.26 -5.92 -5.58
N VAL A 135 5.81 -5.95 -4.33
CA VAL A 135 4.55 -5.33 -3.89
C VAL A 135 4.82 -4.35 -2.76
N ILE A 136 4.36 -3.11 -2.94
CA ILE A 136 4.39 -2.08 -1.90
C ILE A 136 2.94 -1.76 -1.53
N THR A 137 2.59 -1.87 -0.26
CA THR A 137 1.23 -1.59 0.23
C THR A 137 1.20 -0.37 1.13
N LEU A 138 0.12 0.40 1.06
CA LEU A 138 -0.14 1.57 1.90
C LEU A 138 -1.42 1.29 2.70
N GLY A 139 -1.34 1.12 4.02
CA GLY A 139 -2.51 0.96 4.88
C GLY A 139 -3.46 -0.18 4.44
N SER A 140 -2.91 -1.29 3.95
CA SER A 140 -3.71 -2.40 3.40
C SER A 140 -3.95 -3.49 4.45
N PRO A 141 -5.20 -3.75 4.87
CA PRO A 141 -5.48 -4.65 6.00
C PRO A 141 -5.52 -6.13 5.57
N PHE A 142 -4.40 -6.69 5.11
CA PHE A 142 -4.35 -8.08 4.62
C PHE A 142 -4.16 -9.13 5.73
N ALA A 143 -3.54 -8.78 6.86
CA ALA A 143 -3.24 -9.72 7.95
C ALA A 143 -4.45 -9.97 8.87
N ALA A 144 -5.33 -8.97 9.03
CA ALA A 144 -6.59 -9.10 9.76
C ALA A 144 -7.70 -8.25 9.09
N PRO A 145 -8.22 -8.64 7.91
CA PRO A 145 -9.17 -7.84 7.14
C PRO A 145 -10.49 -7.49 7.87
N GLY A 146 -10.85 -8.27 8.90
CA GLY A 146 -12.05 -8.04 9.72
C GLY A 146 -11.94 -6.89 10.73
N ALA A 147 -10.73 -6.44 11.04
CA ALA A 147 -10.45 -5.42 12.04
C ALA A 147 -10.47 -4.00 11.44
N SER A 148 -11.62 -3.56 10.93
CA SER A 148 -11.72 -2.28 10.23
C SER A 148 -13.09 -1.62 10.29
N ASN A 149 -13.09 -0.29 10.11
CA ASN A 149 -14.29 0.52 9.89
C ASN A 149 -14.80 0.41 8.45
N VAL A 150 -14.27 -0.51 7.64
CA VAL A 150 -14.64 -0.73 6.23
C VAL A 150 -16.13 -1.06 6.08
N ARG A 151 -16.78 -1.62 7.10
CA ARG A 151 -18.24 -1.81 7.14
C ARG A 151 -19.01 -0.51 6.93
N ALA A 152 -18.62 0.55 7.63
CA ALA A 152 -19.27 1.86 7.56
C ALA A 152 -19.03 2.50 6.19
N ILE A 153 -17.79 2.43 5.70
CA ILE A 153 -17.39 2.96 4.39
C ILE A 153 -18.10 2.22 3.25
N TRP A 154 -18.17 0.90 3.31
CA TRP A 154 -18.86 0.08 2.30
C TRP A 154 -20.34 0.43 2.22
N ARG A 155 -21.02 0.53 3.37
CA ARG A 155 -22.44 0.90 3.41
C ARG A 155 -22.67 2.29 2.84
N LEU A 156 -21.81 3.26 3.16
CA LEU A 156 -21.89 4.62 2.62
C LEU A 156 -21.71 4.65 1.10
N LEU A 157 -20.78 3.87 0.56
CA LEU A 157 -20.45 3.89 -0.87
C LEU A 157 -21.40 3.10 -1.75
N THR A 158 -21.91 1.97 -1.26
CA THR A 158 -22.65 1.00 -2.09
C THR A 158 -24.12 0.89 -1.72
N GLY A 159 -24.52 1.39 -0.54
CA GLY A 159 -25.84 1.15 0.03
C GLY A 159 -26.09 -0.31 0.46
N GLN A 160 -25.14 -1.22 0.23
CA GLN A 160 -25.28 -2.64 0.52
C GLN A 160 -24.76 -3.00 1.92
N LYS A 161 -25.25 -4.13 2.46
CA LYS A 161 -24.66 -4.71 3.68
C LYS A 161 -23.26 -5.24 3.35
N TYR A 162 -22.28 -4.85 4.16
CA TYR A 162 -20.93 -5.41 4.06
C TYR A 162 -20.95 -6.86 4.51
N GLN A 163 -20.53 -7.77 3.64
CA GLN A 163 -20.29 -9.16 3.99
C GLN A 163 -18.83 -9.30 4.45
N PRO A 164 -18.58 -9.65 5.73
CA PRO A 164 -17.22 -9.88 6.18
C PRO A 164 -16.59 -11.06 5.43
N PRO A 165 -15.28 -11.01 5.15
CA PRO A 165 -14.60 -12.13 4.53
C PRO A 165 -14.66 -13.38 5.42
N THR A 166 -14.72 -14.56 4.80
CA THR A 166 -14.66 -15.84 5.53
C THR A 166 -13.32 -15.98 6.26
N ALA A 167 -13.28 -16.77 7.33
CA ALA A 167 -12.04 -17.05 8.07
C ALA A 167 -10.95 -17.64 7.16
N GLU A 168 -11.34 -18.49 6.22
CA GLU A 168 -10.45 -19.04 5.20
C GLU A 168 -9.84 -17.95 4.29
N ARG A 169 -10.66 -16.98 3.86
CA ARG A 169 -10.18 -15.85 3.04
C ARG A 169 -9.25 -14.96 3.84
N ILE A 170 -9.56 -14.70 5.11
CA ILE A 170 -8.68 -13.94 6.02
C ILE A 170 -7.33 -14.65 6.16
N SER A 171 -7.34 -15.95 6.49
CA SER A 171 -6.12 -16.75 6.64
C SER A 171 -5.28 -16.75 5.37
N ARG A 172 -5.93 -16.89 4.19
CA ARG A 172 -5.26 -16.83 2.89
C ARG A 172 -4.61 -15.46 2.63
N LEU A 173 -5.32 -14.37 2.90
CA LEU A 173 -4.81 -13.02 2.69
C LEU A 173 -3.61 -12.72 3.60
N ALA A 174 -3.63 -13.24 4.84
CA ALA A 174 -2.58 -13.07 5.82
C ALA A 174 -1.30 -13.85 5.50
N GLN A 175 -1.35 -14.85 4.62
CA GLN A 175 -0.14 -15.58 4.22
C GLN A 175 0.89 -14.63 3.58
N PRO A 176 2.19 -14.90 3.70
CA PRO A 176 3.21 -14.17 2.94
C PRO A 176 3.04 -14.36 1.43
N ILE A 177 3.40 -13.36 0.63
CA ILE A 177 3.45 -13.47 -0.83
C ILE A 177 4.86 -13.91 -1.30
N PRO A 178 4.99 -14.60 -2.44
CA PRO A 178 6.26 -15.18 -2.92
C PRO A 178 7.17 -14.18 -3.66
N VAL A 179 7.00 -12.88 -3.43
CA VAL A 179 7.81 -11.80 -4.01
C VAL A 179 8.18 -10.79 -2.93
N PRO A 180 9.22 -9.97 -3.11
CA PRO A 180 9.54 -8.93 -2.14
C PRO A 180 8.35 -8.05 -1.80
N SER A 181 8.14 -7.77 -0.51
CA SER A 181 7.00 -6.99 -0.03
C SER A 181 7.37 -5.97 1.02
N THR A 182 6.82 -4.76 0.87
CA THR A 182 6.97 -3.67 1.84
C THR A 182 5.58 -3.20 2.24
N SER A 183 5.24 -3.29 3.53
CA SER A 183 4.02 -2.71 4.07
C SER A 183 4.29 -1.36 4.72
N ILE A 184 3.73 -0.30 4.16
CA ILE A 184 3.76 1.04 4.74
C ILE A 184 2.48 1.21 5.54
N TYR A 185 2.61 1.45 6.84
CA TYR A 185 1.49 1.59 7.77
C TYR A 185 1.63 2.83 8.65
N THR A 186 0.53 3.22 9.28
CA THR A 186 0.50 4.30 10.27
C THR A 186 -0.34 3.88 11.47
N ARG A 187 0.12 4.21 12.69
CA ARG A 187 -0.66 3.97 13.91
C ARG A 187 -1.85 4.91 14.06
N ALA A 188 -1.85 6.03 13.34
CA ALA A 188 -2.95 7.00 13.32
C ALA A 188 -4.02 6.68 12.26
N ASP A 189 -4.02 5.45 11.70
CA ASP A 189 -5.05 4.97 10.80
C ASP A 189 -6.40 4.81 11.53
N GLY A 190 -7.39 5.59 11.09
CA GLY A 190 -8.77 5.55 11.57
C GLY A 190 -9.70 4.66 10.74
N VAL A 191 -9.25 4.16 9.60
CA VAL A 191 -10.05 3.36 8.66
C VAL A 191 -9.86 1.87 8.91
N VAL A 192 -8.62 1.42 9.08
CA VAL A 192 -8.25 0.02 9.34
C VAL A 192 -7.31 -0.06 10.54
N ALA A 193 -7.37 -1.15 11.29
CA ALA A 193 -6.44 -1.37 12.37
C ALA A 193 -5.02 -1.51 11.81
N TRP A 194 -4.08 -0.68 12.25
CA TRP A 194 -2.71 -0.69 11.74
C TRP A 194 -2.03 -2.08 11.87
N ARG A 195 -2.37 -2.85 12.92
CA ARG A 195 -1.91 -4.24 13.10
C ARG A 195 -2.38 -5.17 11.99
N ALA A 196 -3.53 -4.90 11.37
CA ALA A 196 -4.03 -5.65 10.23
C ALA A 196 -3.22 -5.41 8.95
N CYS A 197 -2.39 -4.36 8.92
CA CYS A 197 -1.51 -4.04 7.80
C CYS A 197 -0.12 -4.65 7.94
N LEU A 198 0.20 -5.28 9.08
CA LEU A 198 1.55 -5.79 9.32
C LEU A 198 1.80 -7.08 8.54
N GLU A 199 2.87 -7.09 7.76
CA GLU A 199 3.46 -8.27 7.15
C GLU A 199 4.24 -9.08 8.18
N GLN A 200 4.29 -10.39 7.97
CA GLN A 200 5.24 -11.26 8.66
C GLN A 200 6.65 -10.99 8.14
N GLU A 201 7.43 -10.22 8.89
CA GLU A 201 8.80 -9.85 8.52
C GLU A 201 9.71 -11.06 8.31
N GLY A 202 10.65 -10.94 7.38
CA GLY A 202 11.73 -11.90 7.14
C GLY A 202 11.97 -12.19 5.67
N GLY A 203 13.20 -12.61 5.31
CA GLY A 203 13.59 -12.77 3.90
C GLY A 203 13.56 -11.41 3.19
N GLU A 204 12.56 -11.20 2.32
CA GLU A 204 12.36 -9.99 1.52
C GLU A 204 11.06 -9.24 1.88
N ARG A 205 10.67 -9.28 3.16
CA ARG A 205 9.41 -8.75 3.68
C ARG A 205 9.65 -7.84 4.87
N GLU A 206 9.05 -6.66 4.89
CA GLU A 206 9.23 -5.67 5.95
C GLU A 206 7.97 -4.82 6.21
N ASN A 207 7.96 -4.15 7.36
CA ASN A 207 7.00 -3.10 7.69
C ASN A 207 7.72 -1.75 7.90
N VAL A 208 7.18 -0.68 7.34
CA VAL A 208 7.68 0.69 7.51
C VAL A 208 6.56 1.56 8.08
N GLU A 209 6.80 2.11 9.27
CA GLU A 209 5.87 3.03 9.92
C GLU A 209 6.08 4.46 9.41
N VAL A 210 4.99 5.17 9.14
CA VAL A 210 4.95 6.60 8.82
C VAL A 210 3.90 7.31 9.67
N ASN A 211 4.02 8.63 9.81
CA ASN A 211 3.17 9.45 10.69
C ASN A 211 2.13 10.26 9.90
N THR A 212 1.03 9.60 9.51
CA THR A 212 -0.11 10.24 8.84
C THR A 212 -1.43 9.51 9.13
N THR A 213 -2.56 9.92 8.55
CA THR A 213 -3.83 9.18 8.59
C THR A 213 -3.91 8.20 7.41
N HIS A 214 -4.94 7.34 7.38
CA HIS A 214 -5.16 6.44 6.25
C HIS A 214 -5.29 7.17 4.92
N LEU A 215 -6.04 8.28 4.92
CA LEU A 215 -6.26 9.13 3.75
C LEU A 215 -4.99 9.88 3.34
N GLY A 216 -4.13 10.25 4.30
CA GLY A 216 -2.89 10.97 4.05
C GLY A 216 -1.81 10.14 3.34
N LEU A 217 -1.81 8.81 3.52
CA LEU A 217 -0.81 7.90 2.93
C LEU A 217 -0.59 8.09 1.43
N GLY A 218 -1.62 8.44 0.67
CA GLY A 218 -1.52 8.64 -0.79
C GLY A 218 -0.71 9.85 -1.24
N PHE A 219 -0.39 10.77 -0.33
CA PHE A 219 0.31 12.02 -0.61
C PHE A 219 1.29 12.42 0.50
N HIS A 220 1.56 11.49 1.42
CA HIS A 220 2.51 11.68 2.51
C HIS A 220 3.95 11.51 2.01
N ALA A 221 4.77 12.57 2.09
CA ALA A 221 6.14 12.56 1.57
C ALA A 221 7.03 11.41 2.09
N PRO A 222 6.98 11.03 3.38
CA PRO A 222 7.74 9.87 3.88
C PRO A 222 7.31 8.55 3.23
N ALA A 223 6.01 8.35 2.96
CA ALA A 223 5.51 7.18 2.26
C ALA A 223 5.98 7.17 0.80
N LEU A 224 5.92 8.32 0.11
CA LEU A 224 6.45 8.47 -1.25
C LEU A 224 7.96 8.16 -1.32
N TRP A 225 8.73 8.61 -0.33
CA TRP A 225 10.17 8.31 -0.24
C TRP A 225 10.43 6.81 -0.12
N VAL A 226 9.69 6.11 0.74
CA VAL A 226 9.81 4.66 0.87
C VAL A 226 9.51 3.99 -0.46
N ILE A 227 8.42 4.37 -1.15
CA ILE A 227 8.08 3.81 -2.46
C ILE A 227 9.23 4.00 -3.45
N ALA A 228 9.78 5.22 -3.56
CA ALA A 228 10.91 5.52 -4.45
C ALA A 228 12.14 4.66 -4.11
N ASP A 229 12.49 4.58 -2.83
CA ASP A 229 13.63 3.81 -2.36
C ASP A 229 13.50 2.32 -2.68
N ARG A 230 12.33 1.72 -2.44
CA ARG A 230 12.05 0.31 -2.79
C ARG A 230 12.16 0.07 -4.29
N LEU A 231 11.54 0.93 -5.10
CA LEU A 231 11.56 0.82 -6.56
C LEU A 231 12.95 1.10 -7.15
N ALA A 232 13.83 1.77 -6.42
CA ALA A 232 15.19 2.05 -6.87
C ALA A 232 16.11 0.82 -6.81
N GLN A 233 15.78 -0.17 -5.98
CA GLN A 233 16.63 -1.35 -5.80
C GLN A 233 16.67 -2.23 -7.05
N PRO A 234 17.86 -2.65 -7.53
CA PRO A 234 17.98 -3.65 -8.59
C PRO A 234 17.27 -4.97 -8.25
N ALA A 235 16.78 -5.67 -9.28
CA ALA A 235 16.07 -6.94 -9.07
C ALA A 235 17.00 -7.97 -8.43
N GLY A 236 16.48 -8.72 -7.44
CA GLY A 236 17.26 -9.73 -6.71
C GLY A 236 18.27 -9.16 -5.71
N THR A 237 18.25 -7.84 -5.45
CA THR A 237 19.15 -7.19 -4.48
C THR A 237 18.40 -6.59 -3.29
N TRP A 238 17.25 -7.16 -2.95
CA TRP A 238 16.35 -6.57 -1.96
C TRP A 238 17.05 -6.34 -0.61
N LYS A 239 16.86 -5.14 -0.04
CA LYS A 239 17.37 -4.75 1.28
C LYS A 239 16.29 -3.99 2.06
N PRO A 240 16.20 -4.18 3.39
CA PRO A 240 15.27 -3.45 4.24
C PRO A 240 15.47 -1.93 4.21
N PHE A 241 14.43 -1.19 4.54
CA PHE A 241 14.41 0.27 4.51
C PHE A 241 15.22 0.84 5.64
N ARG A 242 16.06 1.81 5.30
CA ARG A 242 16.81 2.61 6.25
C ARG A 242 16.72 4.04 5.76
N ALA A 243 16.00 4.87 6.52
CA ALA A 243 15.85 6.27 6.20
C ALA A 243 17.24 6.92 6.13
N PRO A 244 17.63 7.49 4.97
CA PRO A 244 18.92 8.16 4.88
C PRO A 244 18.88 9.47 5.69
N PRO A 245 20.04 9.99 6.17
CA PRO A 245 20.09 11.06 7.17
C PRO A 245 19.25 12.29 6.83
N GLN A 246 19.18 12.67 5.56
CA GLN A 246 18.43 13.84 5.08
C GLN A 246 16.91 13.75 5.31
N VAL A 247 16.34 12.55 5.39
CA VAL A 247 14.91 12.32 5.65
C VAL A 247 14.66 11.54 6.93
N ALA A 248 15.68 11.23 7.73
CA ALA A 248 15.52 10.43 8.94
C ALA A 248 14.50 11.03 9.92
N ILE A 249 14.41 12.37 9.98
CA ILE A 249 13.47 13.11 10.84
C ILE A 249 11.99 12.87 10.48
N TRP A 250 11.71 12.39 9.26
CA TRP A 250 10.35 12.11 8.82
C TRP A 250 9.77 10.83 9.40
N PHE A 251 10.63 9.91 9.82
CA PHE A 251 10.22 8.59 10.27
C PHE A 251 10.18 8.54 11.79
N PRO A 252 9.22 7.79 12.38
CA PRO A 252 9.22 7.55 13.82
C PRO A 252 10.58 7.01 14.26
N THR A 253 11.13 7.58 15.33
CA THR A 253 12.27 6.94 16.01
C THR A 253 11.82 5.56 16.45
N ALA A 254 12.61 4.52 16.18
CA ALA A 254 12.27 3.16 16.57
C ALA A 254 12.06 3.09 18.10
N THR A 255 10.83 3.24 18.56
CA THR A 255 10.45 2.92 19.93
C THR A 255 10.65 1.42 20.07
N ARG A 256 11.45 0.99 21.07
CA ARG A 256 11.68 -0.42 21.39
C ARG A 256 10.37 -1.20 21.24
N ARG A 257 10.43 -2.31 20.51
CA ARG A 257 9.32 -3.24 20.30
C ARG A 257 8.75 -3.64 21.66
N ASP A 258 7.50 -3.28 21.94
CA ASP A 258 6.67 -3.87 23.00
C ASP A 258 6.17 -5.26 22.56
#